data_AF-A0A7J3XGC1-F1
#
_entry.id   AF-A0A7J3XGC1-F1
#
_cell.length_a   1.000
_cell.length_b   1.000
_cell.length_c   1.000
_cell.angle_alpha   90.00
_cell.angle_beta   90.00
_cell.angle_gamma   90.00
#
_symmetry.space_group_name_H-M   'P 1'
#
loop_
_entity.id
_entity.type
_entity.pdbx_description
1 polymer ?
#
loop_
_entity_poly.entity_id
_entity_poly.type
_entity_poly.pdbx_seq_one_letter_code
_entity_poly.pdbx_strand_id
1 'polypeptide(L)'
;MGRVEEFLSANREVWKLVESVGLEHVSAANRMAAYMYEHVLNSFGASTALIAEVLSADRVLGRALYSSAVLGLHAAMYLDELFLRWVTYNADVTEVERGLSRYLGVEVDALRSCLELSLTALLRRSNSKSLGEPCVVYWRRGMLLPHLGAVLSGFDKPLTGQPRQVVVNALVPWVLGIVRDIATGSVGAGSVAVLGASIGRGKTTTVYYTFTTVLRMLGHPEPERAVRSLIVLNPGDFLALLETLLESDEKVLLLAVDNASALFPKHWVRVGGEMARFYQRMNKVLDLLRAVCGAVIFVANAPDELASFVRNMATLNVRGEPEYHKLYTVTVFTWSKPTLSIRPGSSEGFRRRHRIASVYAYPLLKLPLDMYVRDL
;
A
#
# COMPACT_ATOMS: atom_id res chain seq x y z
N MET A 1 12.29 23.98 -17.88
CA MET A 1 10.99 24.06 -17.19
C MET A 1 11.24 24.06 -15.69
N GLY A 2 10.43 24.80 -14.93
CA GLY A 2 10.52 24.77 -13.46
C GLY A 2 9.87 23.50 -12.88
N ARG A 3 10.21 23.11 -11.64
CA ARG A 3 9.63 21.93 -10.97
C ARG A 3 8.11 22.00 -10.83
N VAL A 4 7.56 23.18 -10.58
CA VAL A 4 6.11 23.41 -10.49
C VAL A 4 5.44 23.15 -11.83
N GLU A 5 6.04 23.59 -12.92
CA GLU A 5 5.52 23.40 -14.27
C GLU A 5 5.51 21.91 -14.67
N GLU A 6 6.58 21.19 -14.33
CA GLU A 6 6.65 19.73 -14.51
C GLU A 6 5.57 18.99 -13.69
N PHE A 7 5.34 19.41 -12.44
CA PHE A 7 4.29 18.86 -11.58
C PHE A 7 2.89 19.07 -12.18
N LEU A 8 2.60 20.29 -12.64
CA LEU A 8 1.32 20.63 -13.26
C LEU A 8 1.14 19.89 -14.58
N SER A 9 2.19 19.80 -15.41
CA SER A 9 2.16 19.02 -16.65
C SER A 9 1.81 17.56 -16.39
N ALA A 10 2.47 16.92 -15.42
CA ALA A 10 2.16 15.54 -15.05
C ALA A 10 0.70 15.38 -14.60
N ASN A 11 0.16 16.31 -13.81
CA ASN A 11 -1.24 16.27 -13.41
C ASN A 11 -2.20 16.46 -14.59
N ARG A 12 -1.91 17.36 -15.54
CA ARG A 12 -2.69 17.52 -16.76
C ARG A 12 -2.68 16.25 -17.61
N GLU A 13 -1.58 15.51 -17.65
CA GLU A 13 -1.53 14.18 -18.28
C GLU A 13 -2.46 13.17 -17.59
N VAL A 14 -2.49 13.16 -16.24
CA VAL A 14 -3.42 12.30 -15.50
C VAL A 14 -4.87 12.68 -15.79
N TRP A 15 -5.20 13.97 -15.83
CA TRP A 15 -6.55 14.42 -16.20
C TRP A 15 -6.96 13.98 -17.60
N LYS A 16 -6.09 14.16 -18.60
CA LYS A 16 -6.33 13.68 -19.96
C LYS A 16 -6.56 12.17 -20.00
N LEU A 17 -5.82 11.40 -19.20
CA LEU A 17 -6.06 9.96 -19.09
C LEU A 17 -7.45 9.69 -18.52
N VAL A 18 -7.84 10.35 -17.44
CA VAL A 18 -9.17 10.14 -16.84
C VAL A 18 -10.31 10.54 -17.78
N GLU A 19 -10.12 11.59 -18.59
CA GLU A 19 -11.10 12.04 -19.59
C GLU A 19 -11.18 11.11 -20.81
N SER A 20 -10.03 10.60 -21.28
CA SER A 20 -9.95 9.69 -22.43
C SER A 20 -10.35 8.26 -22.09
N VAL A 21 -10.14 7.85 -20.84
CA VAL A 21 -10.48 6.53 -20.33
C VAL A 21 -11.93 6.56 -19.84
N GLY A 22 -12.82 5.86 -20.53
CA GLY A 22 -14.24 5.82 -20.16
C GLY A 22 -14.45 5.43 -18.68
N LEU A 23 -15.48 6.00 -18.05
CA LEU A 23 -15.85 5.77 -16.64
C LEU A 23 -15.97 4.28 -16.28
N GLU A 24 -16.38 3.45 -17.24
CA GLU A 24 -16.47 2.00 -17.09
C GLU A 24 -15.10 1.35 -16.82
N HIS A 25 -14.06 1.83 -17.50
CA HIS A 25 -12.69 1.35 -17.32
C HIS A 25 -12.13 1.73 -15.96
N VAL A 26 -12.29 2.99 -15.55
CA VAL A 26 -11.89 3.45 -14.19
C VAL A 26 -12.61 2.62 -13.12
N SER A 27 -13.90 2.40 -13.30
CA SER A 27 -14.71 1.58 -12.38
C SER A 27 -14.27 0.11 -12.37
N ALA A 28 -13.91 -0.46 -13.54
CA ALA A 28 -13.40 -1.81 -13.65
C ALA A 28 -12.01 -1.96 -13.00
N ALA A 29 -11.13 -0.98 -13.18
CA ALA A 29 -9.83 -0.91 -12.53
C ALA A 29 -9.96 -0.84 -11.01
N ASN A 30 -10.86 0.02 -10.51
CA ASN A 30 -11.13 0.13 -9.07
C ASN A 30 -11.66 -1.19 -8.49
N ARG A 31 -12.64 -1.84 -9.14
CA ARG A 31 -13.15 -3.15 -8.73
C ARG A 31 -12.06 -4.22 -8.73
N MET A 32 -11.15 -4.20 -9.70
CA MET A 32 -10.01 -5.12 -9.76
C MET A 32 -9.09 -4.94 -8.57
N ALA A 33 -8.66 -3.70 -8.31
CA ALA A 33 -7.78 -3.39 -7.20
C ALA A 33 -8.41 -3.78 -5.86
N ALA A 34 -9.69 -3.46 -5.67
CA ALA A 34 -10.45 -3.80 -4.47
C ALA A 34 -10.57 -5.32 -4.28
N TYR A 35 -10.94 -6.07 -5.33
CA TYR A 35 -11.04 -7.52 -5.31
C TYR A 35 -9.71 -8.17 -4.89
N MET A 36 -8.60 -7.77 -5.52
CA MET A 36 -7.28 -8.31 -5.21
C MET A 36 -6.87 -8.00 -3.76
N TYR A 37 -7.10 -6.76 -3.31
CA TYR A 37 -6.83 -6.34 -1.94
C TYR A 37 -7.63 -7.13 -0.91
N GLU A 38 -8.95 -7.26 -1.12
CA GLU A 38 -9.82 -8.02 -0.21
C GLU A 38 -9.44 -9.50 -0.15
N HIS A 39 -9.14 -10.13 -1.29
CA HIS A 39 -8.74 -11.53 -1.31
C HIS A 39 -7.43 -11.79 -0.56
N VAL A 40 -6.42 -10.96 -0.77
CA VAL A 40 -5.13 -11.08 -0.09
C VAL A 40 -5.33 -10.90 1.42
N LEU A 41 -6.09 -9.88 1.86
CA LEU A 41 -6.34 -9.68 3.29
C LEU A 41 -7.20 -10.77 3.92
N ASN A 42 -8.22 -11.27 3.22
CA ASN A 42 -9.03 -12.38 3.70
C ASN A 42 -8.19 -13.65 3.84
N SER A 43 -7.30 -13.92 2.89
CA SER A 43 -6.34 -15.04 3.00
C SER A 43 -5.42 -14.86 4.21
N PHE A 44 -4.95 -13.65 4.48
CA PHE A 44 -4.13 -13.36 5.67
C PHE A 44 -4.90 -13.56 6.97
N GLY A 45 -6.14 -13.06 7.04
CA GLY A 45 -7.03 -13.26 8.19
C GLY A 45 -7.33 -14.74 8.46
N ALA A 46 -7.63 -15.53 7.41
CA ALA A 46 -7.82 -16.97 7.54
C ALA A 46 -6.53 -17.69 7.98
N SER A 47 -5.37 -17.27 7.43
CA SER A 47 -4.06 -17.80 7.83
C SER A 47 -3.80 -17.59 9.32
N THR A 48 -4.08 -16.40 9.85
CA THR A 48 -3.80 -16.10 11.26
C THR A 48 -4.67 -16.94 12.21
N ALA A 49 -5.91 -17.23 11.84
CA ALA A 49 -6.76 -18.17 12.58
C ALA A 49 -6.18 -19.60 12.56
N LEU A 50 -5.75 -20.10 11.40
CA LEU A 50 -5.13 -21.43 11.32
C LEU A 50 -3.80 -21.47 12.09
N ILE A 51 -2.96 -20.44 11.97
CA ILE A 51 -1.68 -20.36 12.67
C ILE A 51 -1.89 -20.44 14.18
N ALA A 52 -2.94 -19.82 14.73
CA ALA A 52 -3.27 -19.93 16.15
C ALA A 52 -3.60 -21.37 16.56
N GLU A 53 -4.34 -22.11 15.72
CA GLU A 53 -4.61 -23.53 15.91
C GLU A 53 -3.32 -24.35 15.87
N VAL A 54 -2.50 -24.18 14.81
CA VAL A 54 -1.23 -24.91 14.67
C VAL A 54 -0.28 -24.59 15.82
N LEU A 55 -0.19 -23.33 16.27
CA LEU A 55 0.65 -22.94 17.40
C LEU A 55 0.30 -23.69 18.69
N SER A 56 -0.96 -24.09 18.86
CA SER A 56 -1.41 -24.86 20.03
C SER A 56 -0.99 -26.34 19.97
N ALA A 57 -0.85 -26.89 18.76
CA ALA A 57 -0.47 -28.29 18.52
C ALA A 57 1.04 -28.46 18.29
N ASP A 58 1.65 -27.58 17.50
CA ASP A 58 3.07 -27.52 17.16
C ASP A 58 3.54 -26.06 17.14
N ARG A 59 4.16 -25.66 18.25
CA ARG A 59 4.66 -24.30 18.45
C ARG A 59 5.76 -23.91 17.44
N VAL A 60 6.55 -24.87 16.96
CA VAL A 60 7.65 -24.61 16.02
C VAL A 60 7.07 -24.33 14.65
N LEU A 61 6.21 -25.22 14.15
CA LEU A 61 5.54 -25.06 12.87
C LEU A 61 4.66 -23.81 12.85
N GLY A 62 3.87 -23.55 13.90
CA GLY A 62 3.01 -22.38 13.96
C GLY A 62 3.77 -21.05 13.89
N ARG A 63 4.93 -20.95 14.54
CA ARG A 63 5.80 -19.75 14.46
C ARG A 63 6.42 -19.59 13.07
N ALA A 64 6.81 -20.69 12.45
CA ALA A 64 7.34 -20.68 11.09
C ALA A 64 6.26 -20.22 10.10
N LEU A 65 5.04 -20.76 10.19
CA LEU A 65 3.91 -20.37 9.35
C LEU A 65 3.52 -18.89 9.53
N TYR A 66 3.58 -18.35 10.75
CA TYR A 66 3.37 -16.91 10.98
C TYR A 66 4.39 -16.06 10.23
N SER A 67 5.67 -16.40 10.36
CA SER A 67 6.76 -15.68 9.69
C SER A 67 6.62 -15.78 8.17
N SER A 68 6.27 -16.96 7.66
CA SER A 68 6.01 -17.18 6.24
C SER A 68 4.77 -16.42 5.76
N ALA A 69 3.69 -16.32 6.53
CA ALA A 69 2.49 -15.58 6.11
C ALA A 69 2.78 -14.09 5.87
N VAL A 70 3.62 -13.48 6.70
CA VAL A 70 4.08 -12.09 6.54
C VAL A 70 4.92 -11.94 5.26
N LEU A 71 5.85 -12.86 5.02
CA LEU A 71 6.67 -12.88 3.81
C LEU A 71 5.82 -13.07 2.54
N GLY A 72 4.88 -14.01 2.57
CA GLY A 72 4.00 -14.26 1.44
C GLY A 72 3.01 -13.12 1.18
N LEU A 73 2.51 -12.46 2.23
CA LEU A 73 1.72 -11.24 2.09
C LEU A 73 2.51 -10.15 1.36
N HIS A 74 3.77 -9.96 1.73
CA HIS A 74 4.66 -9.02 1.06
C HIS A 74 4.87 -9.42 -0.40
N ALA A 75 5.22 -10.68 -0.67
CA ALA A 75 5.42 -11.16 -2.03
C ALA A 75 4.17 -11.07 -2.91
N ALA A 76 2.97 -11.24 -2.34
CA ALA A 76 1.70 -11.06 -3.04
C ALA A 76 1.53 -9.62 -3.57
N MET A 77 2.21 -8.63 -2.99
CA MET A 77 2.25 -7.26 -3.50
C MET A 77 3.09 -7.11 -4.77
N TYR A 78 4.03 -8.03 -5.03
CA TYR A 78 4.99 -8.02 -6.15
C TYR A 78 4.77 -9.19 -7.14
N LEU A 79 3.65 -9.88 -7.00
CA LEU A 79 3.27 -11.07 -7.75
C LEU A 79 2.96 -10.81 -9.24
N ASP A 80 3.86 -11.10 -10.16
CA ASP A 80 3.57 -11.16 -11.61
C ASP A 80 3.70 -12.59 -12.17
N GLU A 81 3.32 -12.81 -13.44
CA GLU A 81 3.41 -14.14 -14.05
C GLU A 81 4.85 -14.69 -14.10
N LEU A 82 5.87 -13.83 -14.18
CA LEU A 82 7.28 -14.24 -14.16
C LEU A 82 7.71 -14.68 -12.76
N PHE A 83 7.34 -13.92 -11.74
CA PHE A 83 7.51 -14.22 -10.33
C PHE A 83 6.83 -15.54 -9.98
N LEU A 84 5.61 -15.77 -10.48
CA LEU A 84 4.91 -17.04 -10.29
C LEU A 84 5.70 -18.22 -10.83
N ARG A 85 6.07 -18.17 -12.12
CA ARG A 85 6.88 -19.22 -12.73
C ARG A 85 8.19 -19.41 -11.97
N TRP A 86 8.83 -18.31 -11.58
CA TRP A 86 10.10 -18.38 -10.90
C TRP A 86 10.00 -19.08 -9.54
N VAL A 87 9.01 -18.68 -8.72
CA VAL A 87 8.78 -19.23 -7.38
C VAL A 87 8.32 -20.69 -7.43
N THR A 88 7.47 -21.07 -8.39
CA THR A 88 6.95 -22.45 -8.46
C THR A 88 7.99 -23.44 -9.01
N TYR A 89 8.88 -23.02 -9.91
CA TYR A 89 9.84 -23.92 -10.57
C TYR A 89 11.23 -23.96 -9.94
N ASN A 90 11.71 -22.90 -9.27
CA ASN A 90 13.12 -22.81 -8.85
C ASN A 90 13.34 -22.98 -7.34
N ALA A 91 12.27 -23.09 -6.54
CA ALA A 91 12.39 -23.20 -5.10
C ALA A 91 12.58 -24.65 -4.65
N ASP A 92 13.57 -24.88 -3.80
CA ASP A 92 13.67 -26.14 -3.06
C ASP A 92 12.51 -26.29 -2.06
N VAL A 93 12.12 -27.53 -1.79
CA VAL A 93 11.06 -27.83 -0.81
C VAL A 93 11.59 -27.56 0.59
N THR A 94 10.98 -26.59 1.29
CA THR A 94 11.39 -26.22 2.64
C THR A 94 10.80 -27.13 3.73
N GLU A 95 11.40 -27.14 4.93
CA GLU A 95 10.84 -27.83 6.10
C GLU A 95 9.45 -27.31 6.49
N VAL A 96 9.18 -26.02 6.25
CA VAL A 96 7.86 -25.41 6.51
C VAL A 96 6.83 -25.96 5.52
N GLU A 97 7.18 -26.12 4.24
CA GLU A 97 6.32 -26.78 3.25
C GLU A 97 6.05 -28.24 3.61
N ARG A 98 7.07 -29.00 4.04
CA ARG A 98 6.88 -30.40 4.50
C ARG A 98 6.00 -30.49 5.75
N GLY A 99 6.16 -29.55 6.69
CA GLY A 99 5.30 -29.43 7.86
C GLY A 99 3.85 -29.14 7.47
N LEU A 100 3.64 -28.21 6.53
CA LEU A 100 2.32 -27.87 6.01
C LEU A 100 1.65 -29.05 5.29
N SER A 101 2.41 -29.77 4.46
CA SER A 101 1.97 -30.99 3.77
C SER A 101 1.47 -32.05 4.76
N ARG A 102 2.26 -32.36 5.80
CA ARG A 102 1.87 -33.30 6.85
C ARG A 102 0.63 -32.85 7.61
N TYR A 103 0.56 -31.57 7.97
CA TYR A 103 -0.57 -31.02 8.71
C TYR A 103 -1.88 -31.03 7.91
N LEU A 104 -1.81 -30.74 6.60
CA LEU A 104 -2.98 -30.73 5.72
C LEU A 104 -3.34 -32.12 5.16
N GLY A 105 -2.44 -33.10 5.26
CA GLY A 105 -2.61 -34.41 4.62
C GLY A 105 -2.60 -34.34 3.10
N VAL A 106 -1.85 -33.38 2.53
CA VAL A 106 -1.76 -33.14 1.08
C VAL A 106 -0.30 -33.23 0.66
N GLU A 107 0.00 -33.96 -0.40
CA GLU A 107 1.38 -34.07 -0.94
C GLU A 107 1.95 -32.70 -1.33
N VAL A 108 3.27 -32.53 -1.19
CA VAL A 108 3.95 -31.25 -1.46
C VAL A 108 3.73 -30.78 -2.90
N ASP A 109 3.78 -31.68 -3.88
CA ASP A 109 3.57 -31.34 -5.29
C ASP A 109 2.14 -30.83 -5.52
N ALA A 110 1.14 -31.47 -4.91
CA ALA A 110 -0.24 -31.02 -4.95
C ALA A 110 -0.42 -29.66 -4.27
N LEU A 111 0.26 -29.39 -3.15
CA LEU A 111 0.27 -28.06 -2.53
C LEU A 111 0.84 -27.00 -3.48
N ARG A 112 1.95 -27.30 -4.17
CA ARG A 112 2.58 -26.37 -5.13
C ARG A 112 1.69 -26.10 -6.34
N SER A 113 1.00 -27.12 -6.87
CA SER A 113 -0.03 -26.92 -7.89
C SER A 113 -1.17 -26.03 -7.38
N CYS A 114 -1.62 -26.23 -6.13
CA CYS A 114 -2.65 -25.38 -5.55
C CYS A 114 -2.18 -23.93 -5.35
N LEU A 115 -0.93 -23.70 -4.96
CA LEU A 115 -0.33 -22.38 -4.89
C LEU A 115 -0.34 -21.69 -6.27
N GLU A 116 0.13 -22.37 -7.31
CA GLU A 116 0.16 -21.85 -8.68
C GLU A 116 -1.23 -21.48 -9.20
N LEU A 117 -2.20 -22.38 -9.04
CA LEU A 117 -3.58 -22.16 -9.49
C LEU A 117 -4.25 -21.02 -8.71
N SER A 118 -4.01 -20.94 -7.40
CA SER A 118 -4.51 -19.87 -6.52
C SER A 118 -3.99 -18.50 -6.95
N LEU A 119 -2.69 -18.42 -7.27
CA LEU A 119 -2.04 -17.20 -7.69
C LEU A 119 -2.48 -16.77 -9.10
N THR A 120 -2.62 -17.74 -10.01
CA THR A 120 -3.19 -17.52 -11.34
C THR A 120 -4.62 -17.01 -11.24
N ALA A 121 -5.44 -17.58 -10.35
CA ALA A 121 -6.81 -17.15 -10.13
C ALA A 121 -6.90 -15.72 -9.60
N LEU A 122 -5.98 -15.35 -8.70
CA LEU A 122 -5.89 -13.99 -8.16
C LEU A 122 -5.50 -12.96 -9.23
N LEU A 123 -4.63 -13.32 -10.18
CA LEU A 123 -4.25 -12.46 -11.31
C LEU A 123 -5.34 -12.37 -12.38
N ARG A 124 -5.98 -13.49 -12.72
CA ARG A 124 -6.94 -13.60 -13.84
C ARG A 124 -8.40 -13.39 -13.45
N ARG A 125 -8.70 -13.17 -12.16
CA ARG A 125 -10.06 -13.05 -11.61
C ARG A 125 -10.91 -14.31 -11.86
N SER A 126 -10.30 -15.49 -11.88
CA SER A 126 -11.08 -16.72 -12.04
C SER A 126 -11.72 -17.13 -10.72
N ASN A 127 -12.91 -17.71 -10.81
CA ASN A 127 -13.63 -18.23 -9.66
C ASN A 127 -12.82 -19.38 -9.03
N SER A 128 -12.58 -19.30 -7.72
CA SER A 128 -11.92 -20.37 -6.95
C SER A 128 -12.65 -21.72 -7.00
N LYS A 129 -13.90 -21.75 -7.50
CA LYS A 129 -14.69 -22.96 -7.73
C LYS A 129 -14.16 -23.83 -8.89
N SER A 130 -13.29 -23.32 -9.75
CA SER A 130 -12.62 -24.12 -10.80
C SER A 130 -11.34 -24.79 -10.31
N LEU A 131 -10.92 -24.53 -9.07
CA LEU A 131 -9.80 -25.19 -8.43
C LEU A 131 -10.35 -26.55 -7.94
N GLY A 132 -9.85 -27.69 -8.42
CA GLY A 132 -10.29 -29.00 -7.95
C GLY A 132 -10.11 -29.17 -6.43
N GLU A 133 -10.76 -30.17 -5.83
CA GLU A 133 -10.49 -30.61 -4.45
C GLU A 133 -9.17 -31.40 -4.47
N PRO A 134 -8.02 -30.77 -4.18
CA PRO A 134 -7.68 -30.29 -2.83
C PRO A 134 -7.43 -28.78 -2.69
N CYS A 135 -7.40 -28.04 -3.80
CA CYS A 135 -7.04 -26.63 -3.82
C CYS A 135 -8.12 -25.71 -3.23
N VAL A 136 -9.39 -26.14 -3.23
CA VAL A 136 -10.46 -25.43 -2.51
C VAL A 136 -10.20 -25.41 -1.00
N VAL A 137 -9.77 -26.53 -0.42
CA VAL A 137 -9.48 -26.65 1.02
C VAL A 137 -8.28 -25.79 1.37
N TYR A 138 -7.22 -25.87 0.57
CA TYR A 138 -6.04 -25.01 0.64
C TYR A 138 -6.42 -23.51 0.66
N TRP A 139 -7.24 -23.09 -0.30
CA TRP A 139 -7.68 -21.70 -0.41
C TRP A 139 -8.53 -21.25 0.78
N ARG A 140 -9.51 -22.07 1.20
CA ARG A 140 -10.40 -21.75 2.34
C ARG A 140 -9.65 -21.62 3.66
N ARG A 141 -8.61 -22.42 3.87
CA ARG A 141 -7.73 -22.31 5.06
C ARG A 141 -6.82 -21.08 5.00
N GLY A 142 -6.78 -20.36 3.88
CA GLY A 142 -5.94 -19.17 3.71
C GLY A 142 -4.50 -19.48 3.35
N MET A 143 -4.18 -20.69 2.87
CA MET A 143 -2.80 -21.19 2.77
C MET A 143 -1.93 -20.48 1.75
N LEU A 144 -2.53 -19.70 0.85
CA LEU A 144 -1.85 -18.95 -0.18
C LEU A 144 -0.63 -18.17 0.33
N LEU A 145 -0.81 -17.36 1.37
CA LEU A 145 0.25 -16.50 1.90
C LEU A 145 1.31 -17.25 2.71
N PRO A 146 0.97 -18.07 3.72
CA PRO A 146 1.98 -18.82 4.45
C PRO A 146 2.74 -19.80 3.55
N HIS A 147 2.10 -20.40 2.56
CA HIS A 147 2.78 -21.29 1.63
C HIS A 147 3.69 -20.51 0.67
N LEU A 148 3.20 -19.40 0.08
CA LEU A 148 4.04 -18.53 -0.74
C LEU A 148 5.29 -18.09 0.03
N GLY A 149 5.14 -17.63 1.27
CA GLY A 149 6.29 -17.25 2.09
C GLY A 149 7.16 -18.42 2.53
N ALA A 150 6.62 -19.62 2.70
CA ALA A 150 7.41 -20.82 2.99
C ALA A 150 8.33 -21.14 1.81
N VAL A 151 7.79 -21.16 0.59
CA VAL A 151 8.57 -21.30 -0.65
C VAL A 151 9.64 -20.22 -0.74
N LEU A 152 9.27 -18.97 -0.45
CA LEU A 152 10.20 -17.84 -0.54
C LEU A 152 11.31 -17.85 0.51
N SER A 153 11.05 -18.44 1.68
CA SER A 153 12.04 -18.55 2.76
C SER A 153 13.19 -19.50 2.44
N GLY A 154 13.04 -20.34 1.40
CA GLY A 154 14.08 -21.24 0.91
C GLY A 154 15.07 -20.62 -0.07
N PHE A 155 14.89 -19.35 -0.46
CA PHE A 155 15.81 -18.69 -1.38
C PHE A 155 16.90 -17.90 -0.65
N ASP A 156 18.15 -18.25 -0.93
CA ASP A 156 19.33 -17.47 -0.52
C ASP A 156 19.71 -16.39 -1.54
N LYS A 157 19.05 -16.36 -2.71
CA LYS A 157 19.30 -15.39 -3.78
C LYS A 157 18.24 -14.28 -3.76
N PRO A 158 18.61 -13.03 -4.11
CA PRO A 158 17.64 -11.96 -4.28
C PRO A 158 16.58 -12.39 -5.29
N LEU A 159 15.31 -12.21 -4.93
CA LEU A 159 14.20 -12.45 -5.86
C LEU A 159 14.34 -11.45 -7.01
N THR A 160 14.55 -11.96 -8.23
CA THR A 160 14.46 -11.14 -9.44
C THR A 160 12.98 -11.06 -9.83
N GLY A 161 12.24 -10.18 -9.16
CA GLY A 161 10.87 -9.83 -9.56
C GLY A 161 10.87 -8.53 -10.32
N GLN A 162 10.01 -8.39 -11.33
CA GLN A 162 9.58 -7.06 -11.73
C GLN A 162 8.52 -6.61 -10.73
N PRO A 163 8.48 -5.34 -10.32
CA PRO A 163 7.35 -4.85 -9.55
C PRO A 163 6.10 -5.09 -10.38
N ARG A 164 5.14 -5.77 -9.76
CA ARG A 164 3.81 -6.03 -10.29
C ARG A 164 3.32 -4.82 -11.09
N GLN A 165 2.64 -5.04 -12.21
CA GLN A 165 1.89 -3.95 -12.87
C GLN A 165 0.94 -3.25 -11.88
N VAL A 166 0.52 -3.97 -10.83
CA VAL A 166 -0.44 -3.53 -9.83
C VAL A 166 0.00 -3.95 -8.42
N VAL A 167 0.45 -3.02 -7.58
CA VAL A 167 0.75 -3.31 -6.17
C VAL A 167 -0.54 -3.41 -5.35
N VAL A 168 -0.60 -4.39 -4.45
CA VAL A 168 -1.74 -4.60 -3.55
C VAL A 168 -1.50 -3.85 -2.24
N ASN A 169 -2.01 -2.64 -2.15
CA ASN A 169 -2.07 -1.89 -0.91
C ASN A 169 -3.41 -1.14 -0.82
N ALA A 170 -3.78 -0.70 0.38
CA ALA A 170 -5.06 -0.01 0.61
C ALA A 170 -5.17 1.35 -0.10
N LEU A 171 -4.05 1.99 -0.49
CA LEU A 171 -4.05 3.29 -1.15
C LEU A 171 -4.47 3.18 -2.61
N VAL A 172 -4.17 2.09 -3.31
CA VAL A 172 -4.56 1.92 -4.73
C VAL A 172 -6.08 2.00 -4.96
N PRO A 173 -6.92 1.14 -4.33
CA PRO A 173 -8.37 1.25 -4.51
C PRO A 173 -8.95 2.55 -3.92
N TRP A 174 -8.28 3.13 -2.91
CA TRP A 174 -8.68 4.44 -2.37
C TRP A 174 -8.47 5.57 -3.38
N VAL A 175 -7.30 5.65 -4.02
CA VAL A 175 -7.02 6.64 -5.07
C VAL A 175 -7.93 6.44 -6.28
N LEU A 176 -8.10 5.21 -6.77
CA LEU A 176 -8.99 4.93 -7.91
C LEU A 176 -10.46 5.26 -7.62
N GLY A 177 -10.90 5.09 -6.36
CA GLY A 177 -12.22 5.55 -5.91
C GLY A 177 -12.38 7.07 -6.07
N ILE A 178 -11.38 7.85 -5.62
CA ILE A 178 -11.38 9.32 -5.75
C ILE A 178 -11.39 9.74 -7.22
N VAL A 179 -10.57 9.10 -8.06
CA VAL A 179 -10.54 9.36 -9.50
C VAL A 179 -11.91 9.14 -10.13
N ARG A 180 -12.57 8.03 -9.80
CA ARG A 180 -13.94 7.74 -10.26
C ARG A 180 -14.94 8.79 -9.77
N ASP A 181 -14.88 9.16 -8.49
CA ASP A 181 -15.83 10.09 -7.88
C ASP A 181 -15.72 11.47 -8.55
N ILE A 182 -14.49 11.94 -8.77
CA ILE A 182 -14.21 13.18 -9.50
C ILE A 182 -14.71 13.10 -10.95
N ALA A 183 -14.41 12.01 -11.67
CA ALA A 183 -14.82 11.84 -13.06
C ALA A 183 -16.36 11.77 -13.24
N THR A 184 -17.09 11.41 -12.18
CA THR A 184 -18.57 11.38 -12.16
C THR A 184 -19.21 12.67 -11.66
N GLY A 185 -18.40 13.71 -11.39
CA GLY A 185 -18.89 14.99 -10.85
C GLY A 185 -19.29 14.92 -9.37
N SER A 186 -19.01 13.81 -8.69
CA SER A 186 -19.14 13.71 -7.24
C SER A 186 -18.01 14.49 -6.58
N VAL A 187 -18.29 15.19 -5.47
CA VAL A 187 -17.31 16.04 -4.78
C VAL A 187 -16.26 15.15 -4.11
N GLY A 188 -15.24 14.76 -4.88
CA GLY A 188 -14.04 14.04 -4.42
C GLY A 188 -12.85 14.96 -4.13
N ALA A 189 -13.09 16.28 -4.03
CA ALA A 189 -12.04 17.25 -3.73
C ALA A 189 -11.64 17.14 -2.25
N GLY A 190 -10.38 16.79 -1.99
CA GLY A 190 -9.76 16.92 -0.67
C GLY A 190 -9.67 15.65 0.17
N SER A 191 -9.56 14.50 -0.47
CA SER A 191 -9.27 13.25 0.22
C SER A 191 -7.81 13.19 0.63
N VAL A 192 -7.56 13.17 1.95
CA VAL A 192 -6.21 13.18 2.52
C VAL A 192 -5.92 11.84 3.19
N ALA A 193 -4.79 11.22 2.85
CA ALA A 193 -4.23 10.08 3.57
C ALA A 193 -2.95 10.51 4.30
N VAL A 194 -2.75 10.01 5.52
CA VAL A 194 -1.50 10.15 6.28
C VAL A 194 -0.84 8.79 6.41
N LEU A 195 0.38 8.66 5.90
CA LEU A 195 1.23 7.47 5.99
C LEU A 195 2.39 7.75 6.96
N GLY A 196 2.30 7.24 8.18
CA GLY A 196 3.24 7.52 9.26
C GLY A 196 4.05 6.32 9.72
N ALA A 197 5.38 6.44 9.74
CA ALA A 197 6.34 5.46 10.25
C ALA A 197 7.75 6.08 10.32
N SER A 198 8.68 5.52 11.09
CA SER A 198 10.07 5.99 11.15
C SER A 198 10.77 6.03 9.77
N ILE A 199 11.91 6.71 9.68
CA ILE A 199 12.77 6.73 8.47
C ILE A 199 13.19 5.29 8.11
N GLY A 200 13.31 4.99 6.81
CA GLY A 200 13.73 3.66 6.35
C GLY A 200 12.66 2.57 6.57
N ARG A 201 11.37 2.93 6.52
CA ARG A 201 10.26 1.98 6.70
C ARG A 201 9.42 1.76 5.44
N GLY A 202 9.91 2.20 4.27
CA GLY A 202 9.24 1.96 2.97
C GLY A 202 8.01 2.81 2.67
N LYS A 203 7.86 3.96 3.33
CA LYS A 203 6.74 4.88 3.09
C LYS A 203 6.76 5.44 1.67
N THR A 204 7.87 6.05 1.29
CA THR A 204 8.14 6.60 -0.05
C THR A 204 7.97 5.54 -1.12
N THR A 205 8.48 4.32 -0.87
CA THR A 205 8.31 3.17 -1.76
C THR A 205 6.85 2.75 -1.92
N THR A 206 6.09 2.72 -0.82
CA THR A 206 4.66 2.42 -0.86
C THR A 206 3.89 3.45 -1.69
N VAL A 207 4.17 4.75 -1.51
CA VAL A 207 3.53 5.83 -2.27
C VAL A 207 3.90 5.77 -3.74
N TYR A 208 5.20 5.63 -4.05
CA TYR A 208 5.70 5.51 -5.42
C TYR A 208 4.96 4.41 -6.19
N TYR A 209 4.95 3.18 -5.65
CA TYR A 209 4.28 2.07 -6.29
C TYR A 209 2.76 2.20 -6.34
N THR A 210 2.16 2.91 -5.39
CA THR A 210 0.72 3.23 -5.43
C THR A 210 0.41 4.06 -6.68
N PHE A 211 1.12 5.18 -6.89
CA PHE A 211 0.86 6.03 -8.04
C PHE A 211 1.24 5.34 -9.35
N THR A 212 2.36 4.59 -9.41
CA THR A 212 2.72 3.82 -10.61
C THR A 212 1.61 2.83 -10.98
N THR A 213 1.05 2.13 -9.98
CA THR A 213 -0.05 1.18 -10.18
C THR A 213 -1.31 1.87 -10.69
N VAL A 214 -1.69 3.00 -10.07
CA VAL A 214 -2.87 3.79 -10.47
C VAL A 214 -2.72 4.25 -11.92
N LEU A 215 -1.58 4.83 -12.28
CA LEU A 215 -1.32 5.31 -13.64
C LEU A 215 -1.29 4.16 -14.66
N ARG A 216 -0.69 3.01 -14.33
CA ARG A 216 -0.73 1.80 -15.18
C ARG A 216 -2.16 1.33 -15.41
N MET A 217 -2.98 1.29 -14.36
CA MET A 217 -4.40 0.91 -14.46
C MET A 217 -5.22 1.91 -15.28
N LEU A 218 -4.84 3.18 -15.28
CA LEU A 218 -5.40 4.22 -16.15
C LEU A 218 -4.80 4.23 -17.56
N GLY A 219 -3.88 3.31 -17.90
CA GLY A 219 -3.32 3.19 -19.25
C GLY A 219 -2.20 4.18 -19.59
N HIS A 220 -1.56 4.80 -18.60
CA HIS A 220 -0.42 5.69 -18.83
C HIS A 220 0.76 4.93 -19.46
N PRO A 221 1.40 5.42 -20.55
CA PRO A 221 2.49 4.72 -21.23
C PRO A 221 3.81 4.73 -20.43
N GLU A 222 4.15 5.84 -19.77
CA GLU A 222 5.39 6.00 -18.97
C GLU A 222 5.11 6.34 -17.48
N PRO A 223 4.46 5.46 -16.70
CA PRO A 223 3.95 5.78 -15.36
C PRO A 223 5.08 6.17 -14.39
N GLU A 224 6.25 5.52 -14.46
CA GLU A 224 7.38 5.81 -13.56
C GLU A 224 7.91 7.23 -13.70
N ARG A 225 7.91 7.76 -14.92
CA ARG A 225 8.34 9.14 -15.22
C ARG A 225 7.38 10.14 -14.60
N ALA A 226 6.07 9.96 -14.83
CA ALA A 226 5.05 10.84 -14.29
C ALA A 226 5.06 10.85 -12.76
N VAL A 227 5.19 9.69 -12.11
CA VAL A 227 5.19 9.59 -10.63
C VAL A 227 6.26 10.46 -9.98
N ARG A 228 7.46 10.57 -10.57
CA ARG A 228 8.53 11.41 -10.02
C ARG A 228 8.11 12.88 -9.90
N SER A 229 7.28 13.36 -10.82
CA SER A 229 6.75 14.71 -10.83
C SER A 229 5.52 14.90 -9.94
N LEU A 230 4.89 13.82 -9.44
CA LEU A 230 3.73 13.88 -8.54
C LEU A 230 4.11 13.90 -7.05
N ILE A 231 5.39 13.68 -6.73
CA ILE A 231 5.92 13.64 -5.37
C ILE A 231 6.75 14.91 -5.11
N VAL A 232 6.32 15.71 -4.16
CA VAL A 232 7.02 16.93 -3.74
C VAL A 232 7.87 16.62 -2.51
N LEU A 233 9.18 16.89 -2.63
CA LEU A 233 10.17 16.62 -1.58
C LEU A 233 10.68 17.89 -0.87
N ASN A 234 10.47 19.06 -1.45
CA ASN A 234 11.03 20.32 -0.95
C ASN A 234 9.92 21.27 -0.44
N PRO A 235 10.09 21.89 0.75
CA PRO A 235 9.14 22.88 1.27
C PRO A 235 8.89 24.11 0.38
N GLY A 236 9.94 24.64 -0.26
CA GLY A 236 9.83 25.77 -1.17
C GLY A 236 9.07 25.41 -2.42
N ASP A 237 9.36 24.25 -3.02
CA ASP A 237 8.60 23.74 -4.19
C ASP A 237 7.12 23.54 -3.84
N PHE A 238 6.84 23.04 -2.63
CA PHE A 238 5.47 22.85 -2.17
C PHE A 238 4.72 24.18 -2.00
N LEU A 239 5.35 25.19 -1.38
CA LEU A 239 4.74 26.51 -1.24
C LEU A 239 4.52 27.16 -2.61
N ALA A 240 5.52 27.14 -3.48
CA ALA A 240 5.43 27.72 -4.83
C ALA A 240 4.33 27.03 -5.66
N LEU A 241 4.20 25.70 -5.56
CA LEU A 241 3.11 24.96 -6.18
C LEU A 241 1.76 25.45 -5.67
N LEU A 242 1.60 25.59 -4.35
CA LEU A 242 0.35 26.05 -3.76
C LEU A 242 0.00 27.47 -4.18
N GLU A 243 0.96 28.41 -4.15
CA GLU A 243 0.75 29.78 -4.61
C GLU A 243 0.34 29.80 -6.09
N THR A 244 1.00 29.00 -6.93
CA THR A 244 0.62 28.84 -8.34
C THR A 244 -0.80 28.28 -8.50
N LEU A 245 -1.21 27.31 -7.68
CA LEU A 245 -2.57 26.74 -7.70
C LEU A 245 -3.64 27.71 -7.16
N LEU A 246 -3.26 28.71 -6.38
CA LEU A 246 -4.17 29.75 -5.90
C LEU A 246 -4.33 30.89 -6.90
N GLU A 247 -3.28 31.19 -7.64
CA GLU A 247 -3.28 32.19 -8.70
C GLU A 247 -3.86 31.66 -10.02
N SER A 248 -3.87 30.33 -10.20
CA SER A 248 -4.48 29.63 -11.32
C SER A 248 -5.80 28.96 -10.93
N ASP A 249 -6.63 28.61 -11.92
CA ASP A 249 -7.81 27.76 -11.72
C ASP A 249 -7.49 26.27 -11.95
N GLU A 250 -6.21 25.90 -11.85
CA GLU A 250 -5.79 24.52 -12.10
C GLU A 250 -6.13 23.61 -10.92
N LYS A 251 -6.52 22.37 -11.25
CA LYS A 251 -6.81 21.31 -10.28
C LYS A 251 -5.76 20.21 -10.38
N VAL A 252 -5.41 19.66 -9.23
CA VAL A 252 -4.41 18.60 -9.10
C VAL A 252 -5.13 17.32 -8.75
N LEU A 253 -4.95 16.25 -9.52
CA LEU A 253 -5.61 15.00 -9.22
C LEU A 253 -4.85 14.22 -8.13
N LEU A 254 -3.52 14.15 -8.27
CA LEU A 254 -2.65 13.36 -7.40
C LEU A 254 -1.53 14.23 -6.85
N LEU A 255 -1.35 14.20 -5.53
CA LEU A 255 -0.27 14.88 -4.82
C LEU A 255 0.26 14.00 -3.70
N ALA A 256 1.58 13.83 -3.65
CA ALA A 256 2.27 13.28 -2.48
C ALA A 256 3.27 14.29 -1.93
N VAL A 257 3.32 14.38 -0.60
CA VAL A 257 4.21 15.29 0.12
C VAL A 257 5.03 14.47 1.11
N ASP A 258 6.34 14.40 0.86
CA ASP A 258 7.29 13.63 1.66
C ASP A 258 8.52 14.49 1.98
N ASN A 259 8.82 14.89 3.21
CA ASN A 259 8.27 14.48 4.49
C ASN A 259 7.38 15.56 5.13
N ALA A 260 6.09 15.27 5.28
CA ALA A 260 5.08 16.13 5.88
C ALA A 260 5.35 16.50 7.34
N SER A 261 6.03 15.65 8.13
CA SER A 261 6.38 15.99 9.52
C SER A 261 7.36 17.17 9.62
N ALA A 262 8.21 17.37 8.60
CA ALA A 262 9.11 18.53 8.53
C ALA A 262 8.36 19.80 8.11
N LEU A 263 7.37 19.65 7.23
CA LEU A 263 6.53 20.74 6.74
C LEU A 263 5.49 21.20 7.76
N PHE A 264 5.04 20.31 8.63
CA PHE A 264 3.99 20.58 9.60
C PHE A 264 4.35 20.04 10.99
N PRO A 265 5.37 20.63 11.65
CA PRO A 265 5.78 20.20 12.97
C PRO A 265 4.74 20.58 14.03
N LYS A 266 4.55 19.73 15.04
CA LYS A 266 3.60 19.91 16.15
C LYS A 266 3.79 21.22 16.90
N HIS A 267 5.03 21.70 17.00
CA HIS A 267 5.41 22.90 17.73
C HIS A 267 5.44 24.18 16.88
N TRP A 268 4.86 24.17 15.67
CA TRP A 268 4.85 25.31 14.75
C TRP A 268 4.40 26.65 15.38
N VAL A 269 3.47 26.63 16.33
CA VAL A 269 2.94 27.83 17.03
C VAL A 269 4.00 28.52 17.89
N ARG A 270 5.03 27.78 18.33
CA ARG A 270 6.10 28.30 19.20
C ARG A 270 7.26 28.93 18.44
N VAL A 271 7.25 28.83 17.10
CA VAL A 271 8.29 29.40 16.27
C VAL A 271 7.98 30.88 16.06
N GLY A 272 8.92 31.77 16.39
CA GLY A 272 8.79 33.22 16.19
C GLY A 272 9.25 33.68 14.81
N GLY A 273 9.05 34.97 14.51
CA GLY A 273 9.63 35.62 13.33
C GLY A 273 9.02 35.17 11.99
N GLU A 274 9.88 34.99 10.97
CA GLU A 274 9.46 34.63 9.61
C GLU A 274 8.87 33.22 9.52
N MET A 275 9.41 32.28 10.30
CA MET A 275 8.88 30.92 10.37
C MET A 275 7.46 30.86 10.93
N ALA A 276 7.11 31.76 11.87
CA ALA A 276 5.73 31.88 12.36
C ALA A 276 4.77 32.24 11.22
N ARG A 277 5.15 33.24 10.41
CA ARG A 277 4.36 33.70 9.26
C ARG A 277 4.26 32.63 8.18
N PHE A 278 5.36 31.91 7.93
CA PHE A 278 5.37 30.76 7.03
C PHE A 278 4.32 29.72 7.46
N TYR A 279 4.36 29.24 8.71
CA TYR A 279 3.39 28.24 9.17
C TYR A 279 1.96 28.75 9.24
N GLN A 280 1.74 30.03 9.56
CA GLN A 280 0.40 30.63 9.50
C GLN A 280 -0.15 30.67 8.07
N ARG A 281 0.69 30.97 7.06
CA ARG A 281 0.31 30.86 5.65
C ARG A 281 0.01 29.41 5.28
N MET A 282 0.90 28.48 5.62
CA MET A 282 0.74 27.05 5.34
C MET A 282 -0.54 26.47 5.95
N ASN A 283 -0.91 26.86 7.17
CA ASN A 283 -2.15 26.42 7.82
C ASN A 283 -3.40 26.88 7.07
N LYS A 284 -3.43 28.14 6.58
CA LYS A 284 -4.53 28.64 5.75
C LYS A 284 -4.60 27.92 4.40
N VAL A 285 -3.45 27.57 3.84
CA VAL A 285 -3.34 26.94 2.51
C VAL A 285 -3.73 25.47 2.53
N LEU A 286 -3.59 24.78 3.67
CA LEU A 286 -4.02 23.38 3.79
C LEU A 286 -5.53 23.19 3.65
N ASP A 287 -6.34 24.11 4.15
CA ASP A 287 -7.79 24.05 3.92
C ASP A 287 -8.12 24.19 2.42
N LEU A 288 -7.28 24.91 1.68
CA LEU A 288 -7.41 25.12 0.23
C LEU A 288 -6.98 23.89 -0.58
N LEU A 289 -6.04 23.07 -0.07
CA LEU A 289 -5.70 21.78 -0.69
C LEU A 289 -6.94 20.91 -0.91
N ARG A 290 -7.94 20.99 -0.01
CA ARG A 290 -9.18 20.24 -0.20
C ARG A 290 -10.02 20.72 -1.36
N ALA A 291 -9.89 21.98 -1.77
CA ALA A 291 -10.63 22.56 -2.89
C ALA A 291 -9.91 22.42 -4.24
N VAL A 292 -8.59 22.19 -4.24
CA VAL A 292 -7.78 22.14 -5.46
C VAL A 292 -7.18 20.76 -5.76
N CYS A 293 -7.12 19.87 -4.76
CA CYS A 293 -6.57 18.52 -4.92
C CYS A 293 -7.62 17.42 -4.80
N GLY A 294 -7.52 16.38 -5.62
CA GLY A 294 -8.30 15.15 -5.49
C GLY A 294 -7.79 14.26 -4.35
N ALA A 295 -6.67 13.58 -4.58
CA ALA A 295 -6.01 12.70 -3.62
C ALA A 295 -4.67 13.27 -3.15
N VAL A 296 -4.55 13.51 -1.84
CA VAL A 296 -3.33 13.98 -1.19
C VAL A 296 -2.80 12.92 -0.23
N ILE A 297 -1.52 12.56 -0.35
CA ILE A 297 -0.84 11.62 0.56
C ILE A 297 0.28 12.36 1.30
N PHE A 298 0.11 12.54 2.61
CA PHE A 298 1.16 13.05 3.49
C PHE A 298 1.99 11.89 4.05
N VAL A 299 3.29 11.91 3.76
CA VAL A 299 4.25 10.94 4.32
C VAL A 299 4.90 11.56 5.54
N ALA A 300 4.83 10.86 6.68
CA ALA A 300 5.32 11.37 7.96
C ALA A 300 6.40 10.45 8.55
N ASN A 301 7.64 10.92 8.60
CA ASN A 301 8.76 10.21 9.25
C ASN A 301 8.64 10.21 10.78
N ALA A 302 8.01 11.24 11.34
CA ALA A 302 7.73 11.39 12.77
C ALA A 302 6.24 11.70 12.93
N PRO A 303 5.36 10.69 12.87
CA PRO A 303 3.91 10.91 12.86
C PRO A 303 3.39 11.56 14.15
N ASP A 304 4.08 11.39 15.28
CA ASP A 304 3.73 12.03 16.55
C ASP A 304 4.13 13.51 16.60
N GLU A 305 5.10 13.90 15.76
CA GLU A 305 5.51 15.28 15.53
C GLU A 305 4.67 15.96 14.45
N LEU A 306 3.74 15.26 13.81
CA LEU A 306 2.86 15.85 12.82
C LEU A 306 1.79 16.72 13.50
N ALA A 307 1.62 17.95 13.01
CA ALA A 307 0.63 18.87 13.52
C ALA A 307 -0.78 18.25 13.58
N SER A 308 -1.55 18.59 14.62
CA SER A 308 -2.87 18.01 14.87
C SER A 308 -3.87 18.30 13.74
N PHE A 309 -3.81 19.46 13.11
CA PHE A 309 -4.71 19.80 12.00
C PHE A 309 -4.53 18.88 10.79
N VAL A 310 -3.28 18.53 10.42
CA VAL A 310 -3.02 17.58 9.31
C VAL A 310 -3.62 16.21 9.65
N ARG A 311 -3.43 15.75 10.90
CA ARG A 311 -4.00 14.49 11.37
C ARG A 311 -5.53 14.50 11.38
N ASN A 312 -6.14 15.62 11.72
CA ASN A 312 -7.60 15.79 11.75
C ASN A 312 -8.21 15.89 10.35
N MET A 313 -7.45 16.36 9.35
CA MET A 313 -7.88 16.39 7.95
C MET A 313 -7.83 15.01 7.28
N ALA A 314 -7.06 14.07 7.83
CA ALA A 314 -6.85 12.76 7.25
C ALA A 314 -8.15 11.93 7.22
N THR A 315 -8.63 11.64 6.01
CA THR A 315 -9.71 10.68 5.74
C THR A 315 -9.24 9.23 5.90
N LEU A 316 -7.93 9.01 5.78
CA LEU A 316 -7.29 7.72 5.95
C LEU A 316 -5.98 7.87 6.76
N ASN A 317 -5.85 7.11 7.84
CA ASN A 317 -4.64 7.06 8.66
C ASN A 317 -3.99 5.67 8.56
N VAL A 318 -2.76 5.63 8.03
CA VAL A 318 -1.94 4.41 7.89
C VAL A 318 -0.69 4.56 8.76
N ARG A 319 -0.46 3.59 9.65
CA ARG A 319 0.67 3.55 10.59
C ARG A 319 1.55 2.35 10.32
N GLY A 320 2.85 2.56 10.16
CA GLY A 320 3.84 1.50 9.96
C GLY A 320 4.61 1.20 11.23
N GLU A 321 4.70 -0.08 11.57
CA GLU A 321 5.51 -0.59 12.68
C GLU A 321 6.52 -1.61 12.17
N PRO A 322 7.78 -1.59 12.66
CA PRO A 322 8.78 -2.53 12.22
C PRO A 322 8.65 -3.89 12.91
N GLU A 323 8.80 -4.95 12.14
CA GLU A 323 8.91 -6.33 12.60
C GLU A 323 10.24 -6.93 12.12
N TYR A 324 10.96 -7.61 13.03
CA TYR A 324 12.25 -8.22 12.74
C TYR A 324 12.09 -9.72 12.48
N HIS A 325 12.52 -10.20 11.32
CA HIS A 325 12.55 -11.61 10.97
C HIS A 325 13.99 -12.06 10.65
N LYS A 326 14.26 -13.37 10.79
CA LYS A 326 15.61 -13.99 10.80
C LYS A 326 16.60 -13.45 9.74
N LEU A 327 16.13 -13.02 8.57
CA LEU A 327 16.97 -12.56 7.45
C LEU A 327 16.64 -11.14 6.95
N TYR A 328 15.59 -10.48 7.45
CA TYR A 328 15.17 -9.16 6.94
C TYR A 328 14.26 -8.43 7.93
N THR A 329 14.23 -7.10 7.79
CA THR A 329 13.28 -6.25 8.50
C THR A 329 12.05 -6.03 7.62
N VAL A 330 10.87 -6.15 8.22
CA VAL A 330 9.58 -5.84 7.61
C VAL A 330 8.98 -4.62 8.29
N THR A 331 8.19 -3.84 7.57
CA THR A 331 7.30 -2.82 8.12
C THR A 331 5.87 -3.23 7.82
N VAL A 332 5.08 -3.47 8.87
CA VAL A 332 3.65 -3.75 8.74
C VAL A 332 2.91 -2.43 8.85
N PHE A 333 2.24 -2.04 7.77
CA PHE A 333 1.36 -0.88 7.74
C PHE A 333 -0.05 -1.31 8.11
N THR A 334 -0.62 -0.68 9.12
CA THR A 334 -2.01 -0.85 9.53
C THR A 334 -2.80 0.42 9.32
N TRP A 335 -4.03 0.30 8.86
CA TRP A 335 -5.00 1.39 8.90
C TRP A 335 -5.95 1.21 10.09
N SER A 336 -6.32 2.32 10.71
CA SER A 336 -7.33 2.34 11.77
C SER A 336 -8.63 2.90 11.22
N LYS A 337 -9.70 2.11 11.26
CA LYS A 337 -11.07 2.59 11.08
C LYS A 337 -11.74 2.65 12.46
N PRO A 338 -12.16 3.83 12.96
CA PRO A 338 -12.98 3.87 14.16
C PRO A 338 -14.26 3.08 13.88
N THR A 339 -14.47 2.01 14.63
CA THR A 339 -15.73 1.25 14.59
C THR A 339 -16.32 1.30 15.98
N LEU A 340 -17.52 1.87 16.09
CA LEU A 340 -18.34 1.80 17.29
C LEU A 340 -18.81 0.35 17.41
N SER A 341 -18.32 -0.38 18.42
CA SER A 341 -18.94 -1.64 18.81
C SER A 341 -19.72 -1.39 20.10
N ILE A 342 -21.03 -1.26 19.97
CA ILE A 342 -21.93 -1.25 21.13
C ILE A 342 -22.18 -2.72 21.48
N ARG A 343 -21.52 -3.22 22.54
CA ARG A 343 -21.93 -4.47 23.19
C ARG A 343 -22.87 -4.11 24.33
N PRO A 344 -24.03 -4.76 24.49
CA PRO A 344 -24.86 -4.59 25.67
C PRO A 344 -24.06 -5.03 26.90
N GLY A 345 -23.90 -4.14 27.88
CA GLY A 345 -23.36 -4.48 29.21
C GLY A 345 -21.85 -4.31 29.44
N SER A 346 -21.07 -3.74 28.51
CA SER A 346 -19.68 -3.34 28.79
C SER A 346 -19.53 -1.82 28.74
N SER A 347 -18.91 -1.24 29.77
CA SER A 347 -18.46 0.16 29.78
C SER A 347 -17.89 0.58 28.43
N GLU A 348 -18.42 1.67 27.87
CA GLU A 348 -18.05 2.20 26.57
C GLU A 348 -16.53 2.32 26.43
N GLY A 349 -15.95 1.59 25.48
CA GLY A 349 -14.54 1.67 25.15
C GLY A 349 -14.38 1.71 23.64
N PHE A 350 -13.85 2.81 23.12
CA PHE A 350 -13.39 2.90 21.75
C PHE A 350 -12.22 1.91 21.54
N ARG A 351 -12.50 0.65 21.19
CA ARG A 351 -11.45 -0.25 20.73
C ARG A 351 -11.14 0.06 19.27
N ARG A 352 -10.06 0.81 19.03
CA ARG A 352 -9.47 0.95 17.70
C ARG A 352 -9.05 -0.43 17.21
N ARG A 353 -9.79 -1.00 16.26
CA ARG A 353 -9.33 -2.20 15.53
C ARG A 353 -8.40 -1.74 14.41
N HIS A 354 -7.11 -2.04 14.57
CA HIS A 354 -6.13 -1.93 13.50
C HIS A 354 -6.35 -3.08 12.52
N ARG A 355 -6.39 -2.76 11.23
CA ARG A 355 -6.41 -3.74 10.14
C ARG A 355 -5.13 -3.59 9.34
N ILE A 356 -4.63 -4.66 8.74
CA ILE A 356 -3.45 -4.57 7.87
C ILE A 356 -3.84 -3.83 6.58
N ALA A 357 -3.01 -2.86 6.21
CA ALA A 357 -3.17 -2.03 5.01
C ALA A 357 -2.14 -2.40 3.94
N SER A 358 -0.90 -2.71 4.35
CA SER A 358 0.22 -3.06 3.47
C SER A 358 1.38 -3.66 4.30
N VAL A 359 2.31 -4.37 3.68
CA VAL A 359 3.52 -4.90 4.32
C VAL A 359 4.73 -4.65 3.43
N TYR A 360 5.80 -4.06 3.96
CA TYR A 360 7.00 -3.70 3.20
C TYR A 360 8.26 -4.39 3.75
N ALA A 361 9.02 -5.12 2.94
CA ALA A 361 10.28 -5.77 3.34
C ALA A 361 11.50 -5.00 2.84
N TYR A 362 12.47 -4.80 3.74
CA TYR A 362 13.56 -3.84 3.59
C TYR A 362 14.72 -4.20 2.62
N PRO A 363 14.93 -5.46 2.16
CA PRO A 363 16.01 -5.73 1.19
C PRO A 363 15.57 -5.94 -0.26
N LEU A 364 14.29 -6.18 -0.55
CA LEU A 364 13.85 -6.60 -1.89
C LEU A 364 13.53 -5.44 -2.86
N LEU A 365 13.32 -4.23 -2.33
CA LEU A 365 12.63 -3.16 -3.05
C LEU A 365 13.25 -1.80 -2.75
N LYS A 366 14.52 -1.65 -3.13
CA LYS A 366 15.13 -0.31 -3.19
C LYS A 366 14.42 0.49 -4.28
N LEU A 367 14.02 1.71 -3.96
CA LEU A 367 13.64 2.72 -4.94
C LEU A 367 14.77 2.94 -5.98
N PRO A 368 14.44 3.50 -7.15
CA PRO A 368 15.44 4.10 -8.03
C PRO A 368 16.40 5.02 -7.25
N LEU A 369 17.70 4.87 -7.49
CA LEU A 369 18.78 5.58 -6.78
C LEU A 369 18.59 7.11 -6.76
N ASP A 370 18.03 7.68 -7.82
CA ASP A 370 17.80 9.12 -7.95
C ASP A 370 16.74 9.68 -6.99
N MET A 371 15.84 8.83 -6.49
CA MET A 371 14.90 9.21 -5.43
C MET A 371 15.54 9.17 -4.03
N TYR A 372 16.52 8.28 -3.81
CA TYR A 372 17.24 8.21 -2.52
C TYR A 372 18.20 9.38 -2.31
N VAL A 373 18.85 9.87 -3.36
CA VAL A 373 19.82 10.99 -3.28
C VAL A 373 19.16 12.31 -2.84
N ARG A 374 17.82 12.39 -2.86
CA ARG A 374 17.08 13.56 -2.38
C ARG A 374 16.63 13.45 -0.91
N ASP A 375 16.72 12.26 -0.32
CA ASP A 375 16.36 11.98 1.09
C ASP A 375 17.58 11.93 2.03
N LEU A 376 18.80 11.80 1.47
CA LEU A 376 20.09 11.94 2.16
C LEU A 376 20.64 13.35 1.93
#